data_AF-H2Y339-F1
#
_entry.id   AF-H2Y339-F1
#
_cell.length_a   1.000
_cell.length_b   1.000
_cell.length_c   1.000
_cell.angle_alpha   90.00
_cell.angle_beta   90.00
_cell.angle_gamma   90.00
#
_symmetry.space_group_name_H-M   'P 1'
#
loop_
_entity.id
_entity.type
_entity.pdbx_description
1 polymer ?
#
loop_
_entity_poly.entity_id
_entity_poly.type
_entity_poly.pdbx_seq_one_letter_code
_entity_poly.pdbx_strand_id
1 'polypeptide(L)'
;MIAALSPADINYDETLSTLRYADRAKKIKNKAVVNENPIDKLIRELREENERLKKAAGGVLPMQSQAGMSPEEIEEMRRKMQEEIRAQLLENQEQMKDLDWDAKLAESRKEDAQLSKDHGPAKMTVPHFVNLNEDPMLSGVIKHPLVEGKETLIGRKDAEITPHIILTGLSIQKQHASIMFDNEEIVIKPASNGARIKVNGAPLTGERKLEHHDRVLLGSNHLYVFINPLKPDL
;
A
#
# COMPACT_ATOMS: atom_id res chain seq x y z
N MET A 1 2.75 17.52 -14.70
CA MET A 1 1.76 17.32 -15.79
C MET A 1 2.20 18.13 -16.99
N ILE A 2 2.14 17.57 -18.20
CA ILE A 2 2.50 18.26 -19.45
C ILE A 2 1.24 18.28 -20.32
N ALA A 3 0.91 19.44 -20.89
CA ALA A 3 -0.24 19.62 -21.76
C ALA A 3 0.25 20.01 -23.17
N ALA A 4 -0.33 19.39 -24.20
CA ALA A 4 -0.09 19.72 -25.60
C ALA A 4 -1.28 20.53 -26.13
N LEU A 5 -0.98 21.64 -26.81
CA LEU A 5 -1.97 22.56 -27.37
C LEU A 5 -1.66 22.74 -28.86
N SER A 6 -2.70 22.90 -29.66
CA SER A 6 -2.57 23.17 -31.09
C SER A 6 -3.20 24.53 -31.42
N PRO A 7 -2.52 25.40 -32.18
CA PRO A 7 -3.08 26.68 -32.61
C PRO A 7 -4.07 26.54 -33.76
N ALA A 8 -4.27 25.34 -34.31
CA ALA A 8 -5.17 25.12 -35.43
C ALA A 8 -6.65 25.21 -35.01
N ASP A 9 -7.44 25.89 -35.83
CA ASP A 9 -8.86 26.19 -35.60
C ASP A 9 -9.70 24.90 -35.36
N ILE A 10 -9.34 23.82 -36.06
CA ILE A 10 -9.99 22.50 -35.93
C ILE A 10 -9.85 21.88 -34.53
N ASN A 11 -8.83 22.27 -33.77
CA ASN A 11 -8.53 21.74 -32.44
C ASN A 11 -8.85 22.74 -31.32
N TYR A 12 -9.61 23.80 -31.65
CA TYR A 12 -9.94 24.87 -30.71
C TYR A 12 -10.64 24.34 -29.45
N ASP A 13 -11.64 23.47 -29.61
CA ASP A 13 -12.44 22.95 -28.48
C ASP A 13 -11.62 22.07 -27.52
N GLU A 14 -10.72 21.23 -28.06
CA GLU A 14 -9.81 20.39 -27.26
C GLU A 14 -8.76 21.24 -26.55
N THR A 15 -8.19 22.22 -27.24
CA THR A 15 -7.20 23.17 -26.71
C THR A 15 -7.83 23.99 -25.58
N LEU A 16 -9.05 24.49 -25.76
CA LEU A 16 -9.78 25.25 -24.75
C LEU A 16 -10.12 24.41 -23.52
N SER A 17 -10.52 23.16 -23.72
CA SER A 17 -10.83 22.22 -22.62
C SER A 17 -9.58 21.90 -21.79
N THR A 18 -8.44 21.69 -22.45
CA THR A 18 -7.14 21.47 -21.81
C THR A 18 -6.70 22.70 -21.01
N LEU A 19 -6.84 23.90 -21.57
CA LEU A 19 -6.52 25.16 -20.88
C LEU A 19 -7.40 25.38 -19.64
N ARG A 20 -8.70 25.10 -19.74
CA ARG A 20 -9.64 25.17 -18.60
C ARG A 20 -9.27 24.18 -17.49
N TYR A 21 -8.85 22.98 -17.87
CA TYR A 21 -8.37 22.00 -16.90
C TYR A 21 -7.10 22.49 -16.20
N ALA A 22 -6.14 23.02 -16.95
CA ALA A 22 -4.90 23.55 -16.39
C ALA A 22 -5.15 24.72 -15.41
N ASP A 23 -6.08 25.62 -15.73
CA ASP A 23 -6.48 26.72 -14.83
C ASP A 23 -7.13 26.21 -13.53
N ARG A 24 -8.02 25.21 -13.62
CA ARG A 24 -8.59 24.56 -12.41
C ARG A 24 -7.51 23.87 -11.58
N ALA A 25 -6.60 23.13 -12.21
CA ALA A 25 -5.52 22.45 -11.52
C ALA A 25 -4.59 23.44 -10.81
N LYS A 26 -4.26 24.59 -11.43
CA LYS A 26 -3.49 25.67 -10.83
C LYS A 26 -4.17 26.28 -9.60
N LYS A 27 -5.50 26.30 -9.57
CA LYS A 27 -6.30 26.84 -8.46
C LYS A 27 -6.43 25.90 -7.27
N ILE A 28 -6.03 24.63 -7.41
CA ILE A 28 -5.99 23.70 -6.28
C ILE A 28 -4.92 24.16 -5.31
N LYS A 29 -5.34 24.57 -4.12
CA LYS A 29 -4.45 24.87 -3.00
C LYS A 29 -4.40 23.65 -2.09
N ASN A 30 -3.24 23.01 -1.99
CA ASN A 30 -3.02 21.97 -1.00
C ASN A 30 -2.77 22.62 0.36
N LYS A 31 -3.63 22.33 1.35
CA LYS A 31 -3.30 22.61 2.74
C LYS A 31 -2.61 21.38 3.29
N ALA A 32 -1.29 21.42 3.37
CA ALA A 32 -0.53 20.36 4.05
C ALA A 32 -0.91 20.41 5.54
N VAL A 33 -1.69 19.44 5.98
CA VAL A 33 -1.99 19.20 7.39
C VAL A 33 -1.10 18.04 7.80
N VAL A 34 -0.28 18.24 8.82
CA VAL A 34 0.47 17.14 9.42
C VAL A 34 -0.57 16.22 10.05
N ASN A 35 -0.70 15.02 9.51
CA ASN A 35 -1.64 14.02 9.98
C ASN A 35 -1.04 13.34 11.21
N GLU A 36 -1.01 14.06 12.33
CA GLU A 36 -0.60 13.50 13.63
C GLU A 36 -1.79 12.73 14.21
N ASN A 37 -1.55 11.49 14.64
CA ASN A 37 -2.54 10.76 15.43
C ASN A 37 -2.81 11.58 16.71
N PRO A 38 -4.07 11.71 17.18
CA PRO A 38 -4.39 12.43 18.42
C PRO A 38 -3.54 11.97 19.61
N ILE A 39 -3.05 10.73 19.59
CA ILE A 39 -2.21 10.14 20.62
C ILE A 39 -0.76 10.59 20.50
N ASP A 40 -0.22 10.68 19.28
CA ASP A 40 1.13 11.22 19.05
C ASP A 40 1.22 12.70 19.44
N LYS A 41 0.16 13.45 19.16
CA LYS A 41 0.02 14.84 19.59
C LYS A 41 0.00 14.95 21.12
N LEU A 42 -0.77 14.10 21.81
CA LEU A 42 -0.83 14.04 23.26
C LEU A 42 0.52 13.67 23.88
N ILE A 43 1.22 12.67 23.33
CA ILE A 43 2.56 12.27 23.79
C ILE A 43 3.56 13.41 23.62
N ARG A 44 3.49 14.19 22.53
CA ARG A 44 4.36 15.36 22.35
C ARG A 44 4.09 16.42 23.42
N GLU A 45 2.83 16.79 23.61
CA GLU A 45 2.42 17.78 24.61
C GLU A 45 2.84 17.33 26.03
N LEU A 46 2.59 16.08 26.41
CA LEU A 46 3.00 15.52 27.70
C LEU A 46 4.53 15.48 27.89
N ARG A 47 5.30 15.23 26.83
CA ARG A 47 6.77 15.27 26.89
C ARG A 47 7.30 16.70 27.05
N GLU A 48 6.72 17.66 26.35
CA GLU A 48 7.06 19.09 26.47
C GLU A 48 6.71 19.64 27.87
N GLU A 49 5.53 19.28 28.39
CA GLU A 49 5.10 19.64 29.76
C GLU A 49 6.03 19.02 30.81
N ASN A 50 6.41 17.75 30.65
CA ASN A 50 7.38 17.09 31.53
C ASN A 50 8.77 17.76 31.50
N GLU A 51 9.27 18.18 30.33
CA GLU A 51 10.52 18.94 30.26
C GLU A 51 10.42 20.31 30.95
N ARG A 52 9.29 21.00 30.77
CA ARG A 52 9.03 22.30 31.40
C ARG A 52 8.97 22.16 32.93
N LEU A 53 8.24 21.17 33.44
CA LEU A 53 8.13 20.89 34.87
C LEU A 53 9.48 20.44 35.47
N LYS A 54 10.28 19.64 34.76
CA LYS A 54 11.64 19.28 35.18
C LYS A 54 12.55 20.51 35.29
N LYS A 55 12.45 21.46 34.36
CA LYS A 55 13.20 22.74 34.41
C LYS A 55 12.75 23.61 35.59
N ALA A 56 11.45 23.66 35.87
CA ALA A 56 10.91 24.38 37.03
C ALA A 56 11.32 23.74 38.37
N ALA A 57 11.31 22.40 38.46
CA ALA A 57 11.77 21.64 39.62
C ALA A 57 13.29 21.75 39.87
N GLY A 58 14.06 22.00 38.80
CA GLY A 58 15.52 22.20 38.83
C GLY A 58 15.97 23.60 39.27
N GLY A 59 15.04 24.48 39.67
CA GLY A 59 15.36 25.77 40.29
C GLY A 59 15.38 27.00 39.38
N VAL A 60 14.92 26.88 38.13
CA VAL A 60 14.78 28.03 37.21
C VAL A 60 13.33 28.54 37.22
N LEU A 61 12.90 29.09 38.35
CA LEU A 61 11.67 29.90 38.41
C LEU A 61 12.04 31.36 38.12
N PRO A 62 11.30 32.09 37.27
CA PRO A 62 11.47 33.53 37.18
C PRO A 62 11.08 34.12 38.53
N MET A 63 12.09 34.58 39.26
CA MET A 63 11.98 35.23 40.56
C MET A 63 11.41 36.65 40.35
N GLN A 64 10.17 36.75 39.90
CA GLN A 64 9.44 38.01 39.85
C GLN A 64 8.30 37.91 40.85
N SER A 65 8.36 38.78 41.86
CA SER A 65 7.32 39.05 42.88
C SER A 65 7.47 38.33 44.22
N GLN A 66 8.58 38.57 44.94
CA GLN A 66 8.61 38.41 46.40
C GLN A 66 9.34 39.59 47.05
N ALA A 67 8.67 40.75 47.05
CA ALA A 67 9.00 41.83 47.97
C ALA A 67 8.06 41.70 49.18
N GLY A 68 8.59 41.33 50.36
CA GLY A 68 7.88 41.44 51.63
C GLY A 68 7.55 40.16 52.42
N MET A 69 8.06 38.99 52.04
CA MET A 69 7.85 37.73 52.80
C MET A 69 9.09 37.35 53.61
N SER A 70 8.90 36.66 54.74
CA SER A 70 10.01 36.23 55.60
C SER A 70 10.85 35.14 54.89
N PRO A 71 12.17 35.04 55.15
CA PRO A 71 13.02 34.01 54.56
C PRO A 71 12.49 32.57 54.78
N GLU A 72 11.86 32.31 55.93
CA GLU A 72 11.31 31.00 56.29
C GLU A 72 10.02 30.69 55.50
N GLU A 73 9.17 31.69 55.25
CA GLU A 73 7.94 31.53 54.47
C GLU A 73 8.24 31.25 52.99
N ILE A 74 9.31 31.84 52.46
CA ILE A 74 9.79 31.63 51.09
C ILE A 74 10.33 30.20 50.92
N GLU A 75 11.04 29.69 51.92
CA GLU A 75 11.61 28.34 51.91
C GLU A 75 10.53 27.26 52.04
N GLU A 76 9.52 27.48 52.89
CA GLU A 76 8.39 26.57 53.03
C GLU A 76 7.48 26.57 51.78
N MET A 77 7.28 27.74 51.16
CA MET A 77 6.57 27.85 49.87
C MET A 77 7.32 27.15 48.74
N ARG A 78 8.65 27.28 48.67
CA ARG A 78 9.49 26.55 47.70
C ARG A 78 9.39 25.04 47.90
N ARG A 79 9.41 24.56 49.14
CA ARG A 79 9.27 23.13 49.44
C ARG A 79 7.91 22.59 48.99
N LYS A 80 6.82 23.30 49.32
CA LYS A 80 5.46 22.92 48.88
C LYS A 80 5.32 22.92 47.35
N MET A 81 5.84 23.96 46.69
CA MET A 81 5.86 24.04 45.22
C MET A 81 6.68 22.89 44.60
N GLN A 82 7.82 22.56 45.19
CA GLN A 82 8.68 21.47 44.71
C GLN A 82 8.05 20.09 44.92
N GLU A 83 7.31 19.89 46.00
CA GLU A 83 6.50 18.69 46.26
C GLU A 83 5.35 18.56 45.27
N GLU A 84 4.63 19.66 44.99
CA GLU A 84 3.52 19.69 44.04
C GLU A 84 3.98 19.43 42.60
N ILE A 85 5.10 20.02 42.17
CA ILE A 85 5.70 19.75 40.86
C ILE A 85 6.15 18.28 40.75
N ARG A 86 6.70 17.70 41.82
CA ARG A 86 7.08 16.27 41.85
C ARG A 86 5.85 15.36 41.73
N ALA A 87 4.76 15.69 42.41
CA ALA A 87 3.52 14.92 42.33
C ALA A 87 2.95 14.94 40.90
N GLN A 88 2.89 16.12 40.26
CA GLN A 88 2.44 16.26 38.87
C GLN A 88 3.37 15.53 37.88
N LEU A 89 4.67 15.49 38.15
CA LEU A 89 5.63 14.75 37.31
C LEU A 89 5.41 13.24 37.38
N LEU A 90 5.10 12.72 38.57
CA LEU A 90 4.82 11.30 38.77
C LEU A 90 3.50 10.89 38.09
N GLU A 91 2.45 11.70 38.23
CA GLU A 91 1.15 11.46 37.61
C GLU A 91 1.24 11.50 36.07
N ASN A 92 1.95 12.47 35.49
CA ASN A 92 2.22 12.51 34.05
C ASN A 92 3.02 11.28 33.56
N GLN A 93 3.95 10.79 34.38
CA GLN A 93 4.75 9.62 34.04
C GLN A 93 3.93 8.33 34.08
N GLU A 94 2.98 8.21 35.00
CA GLU A 94 2.02 7.10 35.05
C GLU A 94 1.04 7.14 33.88
N GLN A 95 0.47 8.30 33.56
CA GLN A 95 -0.40 8.46 32.40
C GLN A 95 0.32 8.13 31.07
N MET A 96 1.61 8.44 30.94
CA MET A 96 2.41 8.02 29.78
C MET A 96 2.68 6.50 29.73
N LYS A 97 2.70 5.81 30.87
CA LYS A 97 2.81 4.34 30.91
C LYS A 97 1.49 3.66 30.55
N ASP A 98 0.35 4.24 30.94
CA ASP A 98 -0.97 3.70 30.58
C ASP A 98 -1.34 3.90 29.11
N LEU A 99 -0.71 4.88 28.45
CA LEU A 99 -0.76 5.06 26.99
C LEU A 99 0.09 4.02 26.22
N ASP A 100 0.36 2.86 26.85
CA ASP A 100 1.39 1.91 26.47
C ASP A 100 1.33 1.57 24.98
N TRP A 101 2.37 2.01 24.30
CA TRP A 101 2.60 1.79 22.88
C TRP A 101 2.61 0.30 22.55
N ASP A 102 2.98 -0.58 23.49
CA ASP A 102 3.03 -2.02 23.26
C ASP A 102 1.65 -2.65 23.05
N ALA A 103 0.63 -2.21 23.80
CA ALA A 103 -0.74 -2.68 23.60
C ALA A 103 -1.31 -2.19 22.26
N LYS A 104 -1.05 -0.92 21.92
CA LYS A 104 -1.55 -0.30 20.70
C LYS A 104 -0.79 -0.73 19.43
N LEU A 105 0.50 -1.04 19.55
CA LEU A 105 1.31 -1.65 18.49
C LEU A 105 0.91 -3.11 18.29
N ALA A 106 0.58 -3.84 19.37
CA ALA A 106 0.02 -5.18 19.26
C ALA A 106 -1.38 -5.17 18.62
N GLU A 107 -2.21 -4.16 18.93
CA GLU A 107 -3.52 -3.96 18.32
C GLU A 107 -3.40 -3.54 16.84
N SER A 108 -2.53 -2.58 16.50
CA SER A 108 -2.24 -2.20 15.11
C SER A 108 -1.63 -3.36 14.32
N ARG A 109 -0.75 -4.18 14.90
CA ARG A 109 -0.27 -5.42 14.27
C ARG A 109 -1.38 -6.45 14.06
N LYS A 110 -2.34 -6.53 14.99
CA LYS A 110 -3.53 -7.38 14.84
C LYS A 110 -4.46 -6.83 13.77
N GLU A 111 -4.69 -5.54 13.71
CA GLU A 111 -5.48 -4.86 12.68
C GLU A 111 -4.86 -5.00 11.30
N ASP A 112 -3.54 -4.83 11.15
CA ASP A 112 -2.81 -5.12 9.90
C ASP A 112 -2.89 -6.61 9.52
N ALA A 113 -2.81 -7.52 10.50
CA ALA A 113 -3.01 -8.96 10.31
C ALA A 113 -4.48 -9.32 9.95
N GLN A 114 -5.45 -8.52 10.39
CA GLN A 114 -6.88 -8.68 10.10
C GLN A 114 -7.22 -8.10 8.72
N LEU A 115 -6.70 -6.91 8.39
CA LEU A 115 -6.78 -6.28 7.08
C LEU A 115 -6.13 -7.16 6.00
N SER A 116 -5.04 -7.85 6.31
CA SER A 116 -4.44 -8.87 5.43
C SER A 116 -5.22 -10.19 5.37
N LYS A 117 -6.19 -10.44 6.26
CA LYS A 117 -7.16 -11.55 6.11
C LYS A 117 -8.38 -11.15 5.28
N ASP A 118 -8.86 -9.92 5.44
CA ASP A 118 -10.05 -9.42 4.75
C ASP A 118 -9.74 -8.84 3.34
N HIS A 119 -8.52 -8.32 3.14
CA HIS A 119 -8.01 -7.79 1.86
C HIS A 119 -6.77 -8.54 1.36
N GLY A 120 -6.29 -9.55 2.08
CA GLY A 120 -5.32 -10.47 1.51
C GLY A 120 -5.95 -11.27 0.39
N PRO A 121 -5.15 -11.73 -0.59
CA PRO A 121 -5.68 -12.57 -1.65
C PRO A 121 -6.35 -13.78 -1.01
N ALA A 122 -7.69 -13.88 -1.14
CA ALA A 122 -8.43 -15.09 -0.78
C ALA A 122 -7.62 -16.28 -1.27
N LYS A 123 -7.19 -17.15 -0.35
CA LYS A 123 -6.34 -18.31 -0.66
C LYS A 123 -7.16 -19.19 -1.60
N MET A 124 -6.91 -19.04 -2.89
CA MET A 124 -7.58 -19.85 -3.88
C MET A 124 -7.03 -21.26 -3.72
N THR A 125 -7.93 -22.22 -3.54
CA THR A 125 -7.61 -23.64 -3.43
C THR A 125 -7.35 -24.28 -4.80
N VAL A 126 -7.65 -23.56 -5.88
CA VAL A 126 -7.48 -24.00 -7.26
C VAL A 126 -6.22 -23.40 -7.88
N PRO A 127 -5.55 -24.11 -8.81
CA PRO A 127 -4.47 -23.54 -9.60
C PRO A 127 -4.91 -22.28 -10.35
N HIS A 128 -4.12 -21.21 -10.31
CA HIS A 128 -4.52 -19.92 -10.87
C HIS A 128 -3.31 -19.07 -11.27
N PHE A 129 -3.53 -18.14 -12.20
CA PHE A 129 -2.56 -17.10 -12.52
C PHE A 129 -2.84 -15.83 -11.73
N VAL A 130 -1.78 -15.19 -11.27
CA VAL A 130 -1.82 -13.92 -10.53
C VAL A 130 -1.00 -12.88 -11.28
N ASN A 131 -1.56 -11.70 -11.53
CA ASN A 131 -0.82 -10.66 -12.27
C ASN A 131 0.36 -10.11 -11.44
N LEU A 132 1.47 -9.87 -12.13
CA LEU A 132 2.60 -9.11 -11.61
C LEU A 132 2.62 -7.76 -12.33
N ASN A 133 2.51 -6.68 -11.57
CA ASN A 133 2.52 -5.32 -12.07
C ASN A 133 3.78 -4.59 -11.56
N GLU A 134 4.23 -3.56 -12.28
CA GLU A 134 5.38 -2.74 -11.86
C GLU A 134 5.11 -2.01 -10.54
N ASP A 135 3.86 -1.63 -10.30
CA ASP A 135 3.40 -1.12 -9.01
C ASP A 135 3.11 -2.30 -8.05
N PRO A 136 3.82 -2.40 -6.91
CA PRO A 136 3.58 -3.43 -5.91
C PRO A 136 2.14 -3.46 -5.38
N MET A 137 1.45 -2.32 -5.33
CA MET A 137 0.06 -2.24 -4.83
C MET A 137 -0.96 -2.82 -5.82
N LEU A 138 -0.59 -2.94 -7.11
CA LEU A 138 -1.45 -3.49 -8.16
C LEU A 138 -1.11 -4.94 -8.55
N SER A 139 0.01 -5.45 -8.04
CA SER A 139 0.36 -6.87 -8.14
C SER A 139 -0.60 -7.70 -7.28
N GLY A 140 -1.07 -8.85 -7.78
CA GLY A 140 -1.94 -9.72 -6.98
C GLY A 140 -3.44 -9.46 -7.09
N VAL A 141 -3.85 -8.35 -7.74
CA VAL A 141 -5.24 -7.91 -7.82
C VAL A 141 -6.05 -8.76 -8.81
N ILE A 142 -5.47 -9.10 -9.96
CA ILE A 142 -6.11 -9.91 -11.00
C ILE A 142 -5.70 -11.37 -10.82
N LYS A 143 -6.72 -12.23 -10.73
CA LYS A 143 -6.54 -13.69 -10.64
C LYS A 143 -7.37 -14.41 -11.68
N HIS A 144 -6.77 -15.41 -12.32
CA HIS A 144 -7.44 -16.27 -13.30
C HIS A 144 -7.40 -17.73 -12.82
N PRO A 145 -8.48 -18.25 -12.22
CA PRO A 145 -8.56 -19.66 -11.85
C PRO A 145 -8.58 -20.55 -13.09
N LEU A 146 -7.92 -21.71 -12.98
CA LEU A 146 -7.98 -22.79 -13.95
C LEU A 146 -8.95 -23.85 -13.45
N VAL A 147 -9.72 -24.42 -14.37
CA VAL A 147 -10.71 -25.46 -14.09
C VAL A 147 -10.24 -26.76 -14.73
N GLU A 148 -10.25 -27.84 -13.94
CA GLU A 148 -9.83 -29.17 -14.40
C GLU A 148 -10.74 -29.69 -15.51
N GLY A 149 -10.15 -30.36 -16.51
CA GLY A 149 -10.86 -30.89 -17.67
C GLY A 149 -11.28 -29.84 -18.69
N LYS A 150 -10.88 -28.57 -18.54
CA LYS A 150 -11.23 -27.48 -19.46
C LYS A 150 -10.01 -26.76 -20.02
N GLU A 151 -10.00 -26.56 -21.34
CA GLU A 151 -9.01 -25.71 -22.00
C GLU A 151 -9.32 -24.23 -21.75
N THR A 152 -8.37 -23.52 -21.15
CA THR A 152 -8.44 -22.07 -20.92
C THR A 152 -7.74 -21.34 -22.06
N LEU A 153 -8.53 -20.59 -22.84
CA LEU A 153 -8.06 -19.81 -23.98
C LEU A 153 -7.71 -18.38 -23.57
N ILE A 154 -6.57 -17.89 -24.06
CA ILE A 154 -6.06 -16.54 -23.79
C ILE A 154 -5.88 -15.79 -25.10
N GLY A 155 -6.38 -14.56 -25.18
CA GLY A 155 -6.27 -13.79 -26.40
C GLY A 155 -6.97 -12.44 -26.35
N ARG A 156 -7.26 -11.86 -27.52
CA ARG A 156 -7.98 -10.59 -27.64
C ARG A 156 -9.49 -10.79 -27.73
N LYS A 157 -10.24 -9.74 -27.40
CA LYS A 157 -11.71 -9.72 -27.45
C LYS A 157 -12.28 -9.93 -28.87
N ASP A 158 -11.53 -9.58 -29.90
CA ASP A 158 -11.90 -9.65 -31.32
C ASP A 158 -11.51 -10.97 -32.02
N ALA A 159 -11.29 -12.03 -31.23
CA ALA A 159 -11.10 -13.38 -31.74
C ALA A 159 -12.43 -14.01 -32.18
N GLU A 160 -12.36 -14.96 -33.12
CA GLU A 160 -13.54 -15.72 -33.58
C GLU A 160 -14.20 -16.52 -32.45
N ILE A 161 -13.36 -17.09 -31.58
CA ILE A 161 -13.78 -17.76 -30.35
C ILE A 161 -13.39 -16.84 -29.20
N THR A 162 -14.38 -16.37 -28.45
CA THR A 162 -14.16 -15.50 -27.29
C THR A 162 -13.23 -16.20 -26.28
N PRO A 163 -12.03 -15.63 -26.01
CA PRO A 163 -11.12 -16.21 -25.04
C PRO A 163 -11.68 -16.12 -23.62
N HIS A 164 -11.24 -17.04 -22.76
CA HIS A 164 -11.58 -17.04 -21.34
C HIS A 164 -10.83 -15.93 -20.60
N ILE A 165 -9.55 -15.72 -20.95
CA ILE A 165 -8.72 -14.64 -20.44
C ILE A 165 -8.49 -13.65 -21.57
N ILE A 166 -9.13 -12.49 -21.46
CA ILE A 166 -9.06 -11.43 -22.47
C ILE A 166 -7.96 -10.45 -22.07
N LEU A 167 -6.95 -10.33 -22.92
CA LEU A 167 -5.84 -9.40 -22.75
C LEU A 167 -5.85 -8.35 -23.88
N THR A 168 -5.46 -7.13 -23.54
CA THR A 168 -5.35 -6.01 -24.48
C THR A 168 -3.89 -5.70 -24.78
N GLY A 169 -3.56 -5.38 -26.03
CA GLY A 169 -2.20 -4.97 -26.39
C GLY A 169 -1.79 -5.41 -27.78
N LEU A 170 -0.88 -4.64 -28.39
CA LEU A 170 -0.41 -4.87 -29.77
C LEU A 170 0.37 -6.18 -29.92
N SER A 171 1.01 -6.64 -28.85
CA SER A 171 1.78 -7.89 -28.81
C SER A 171 0.92 -9.13 -28.52
N ILE A 172 -0.39 -8.97 -28.32
CA ILE A 172 -1.33 -10.07 -28.02
C ILE A 172 -2.07 -10.43 -29.31
N GLN A 173 -2.14 -11.73 -29.58
CA GLN A 173 -2.82 -12.28 -30.75
C GLN A 173 -4.29 -12.54 -30.43
N LYS A 174 -5.13 -12.69 -31.47
CA LYS A 174 -6.54 -13.09 -31.30
C LYS A 174 -6.65 -14.37 -30.48
N GLN A 175 -5.89 -15.40 -30.84
CA GLN A 175 -5.67 -16.60 -30.04
C GLN A 175 -4.19 -16.64 -29.67
N HIS A 176 -3.85 -16.26 -28.44
CA HIS A 176 -2.47 -16.07 -28.03
C HIS A 176 -1.89 -17.32 -27.38
N ALA A 177 -2.55 -17.83 -26.34
CA ALA A 177 -2.13 -19.02 -25.63
C ALA A 177 -3.33 -19.88 -25.27
N SER A 178 -3.09 -21.15 -25.07
CA SER A 178 -4.08 -22.11 -24.55
C SER A 178 -3.44 -22.90 -23.44
N ILE A 179 -4.19 -23.08 -22.36
CA ILE A 179 -3.76 -23.79 -21.16
C ILE A 179 -4.69 -24.97 -20.96
N MET A 180 -4.12 -26.15 -20.89
CA MET A 180 -4.84 -27.37 -20.58
C MET A 180 -4.56 -27.74 -19.13
N PHE A 181 -5.61 -27.99 -18.37
CA PHE A 181 -5.52 -28.53 -17.02
C PHE A 181 -6.16 -29.92 -17.02
N ASP A 182 -5.33 -30.96 -17.01
CA ASP A 182 -5.76 -32.36 -17.05
C ASP A 182 -4.86 -33.22 -16.14
N ASN A 183 -5.43 -34.21 -15.46
CA ASN A 183 -4.72 -35.13 -14.55
C ASN A 183 -3.75 -34.45 -13.57
N GLU A 184 -4.17 -33.36 -12.92
CA GLU A 184 -3.31 -32.54 -12.04
C GLU A 184 -2.07 -31.90 -12.69
N GLU A 185 -2.00 -31.88 -14.03
CA GLU A 185 -0.95 -31.27 -14.82
C GLU A 185 -1.48 -30.08 -15.60
N ILE A 186 -0.70 -28.99 -15.58
CA ILE A 186 -1.07 -27.74 -16.25
C ILE A 186 -0.04 -27.48 -17.32
N VAL A 187 -0.49 -27.49 -18.57
CA VAL A 187 0.35 -27.36 -19.74
C VAL A 187 -0.07 -26.12 -20.52
N ILE A 188 0.90 -25.25 -20.81
CA ILE A 188 0.72 -24.08 -21.67
C ILE A 188 1.27 -24.36 -23.06
N LYS A 189 0.53 -23.96 -24.10
CA LYS A 189 0.98 -24.01 -25.49
C LYS A 189 0.61 -22.71 -26.23
N PRO A 190 1.43 -22.26 -27.21
CA PRO A 190 1.06 -21.17 -28.11
C PRO A 190 -0.16 -21.56 -28.96
N ALA A 191 -1.14 -20.65 -29.09
CA ALA A 191 -2.36 -20.92 -29.86
C ALA A 191 -2.30 -20.42 -31.31
N SER A 192 -1.31 -19.59 -31.67
CA SER A 192 -1.11 -19.10 -33.04
C SER A 192 0.36 -18.86 -33.35
N ASN A 193 0.69 -18.92 -34.65
CA ASN A 193 2.01 -18.53 -35.14
C ASN A 193 2.25 -17.04 -34.85
N GLY A 194 3.36 -16.74 -34.16
CA GLY A 194 3.70 -15.37 -33.73
C GLY A 194 3.17 -14.96 -32.35
N ALA A 195 2.57 -15.89 -31.59
CA ALA A 195 2.29 -15.67 -30.17
C ALA A 195 3.60 -15.62 -29.37
N ARG A 196 3.93 -14.44 -28.84
CA ARG A 196 5.12 -14.22 -28.02
C ARG A 196 4.84 -14.61 -26.59
N ILE A 197 5.24 -15.81 -26.19
CA ILE A 197 5.09 -16.31 -24.82
C ILE A 197 6.49 -16.61 -24.28
N LYS A 198 6.76 -16.20 -23.04
CA LYS A 198 7.97 -16.61 -22.31
C LYS A 198 7.60 -17.21 -20.97
N VAL A 199 8.27 -18.30 -20.60
CA VAL A 199 8.15 -18.94 -19.29
C VAL A 199 9.51 -18.88 -18.62
N ASN A 200 9.60 -18.21 -17.47
CA ASN A 200 10.84 -17.91 -16.76
C ASN A 200 11.90 -17.24 -17.65
N GLY A 201 11.46 -16.35 -18.54
CA GLY A 201 12.32 -15.62 -19.48
C GLY A 201 12.69 -16.39 -20.76
N ALA A 202 12.50 -17.71 -20.80
CA ALA A 202 12.75 -18.52 -22.00
C ALA A 202 11.55 -18.47 -22.97
N PRO A 203 11.76 -18.29 -24.29
CA PRO A 203 10.67 -18.30 -25.26
C PRO A 203 10.02 -19.68 -25.35
N LEU A 204 8.69 -19.71 -25.40
CA LEU A 204 7.92 -20.94 -25.54
C LEU A 204 7.65 -21.23 -27.03
N THR A 205 8.20 -22.33 -27.55
CA THR A 205 8.03 -22.76 -28.95
C THR A 205 7.07 -23.93 -29.13
N GLY A 206 6.69 -24.62 -28.06
CA GLY A 206 5.81 -25.78 -28.06
C GLY A 206 5.00 -25.87 -26.77
N GLU A 207 4.52 -27.05 -26.44
CA GLU A 207 3.87 -27.30 -25.15
C GLU A 207 4.90 -27.39 -24.02
N ARG A 208 4.55 -26.83 -22.85
CA ARG A 208 5.37 -26.89 -21.65
C ARG A 208 4.50 -27.04 -20.42
N LYS A 209 4.88 -27.97 -19.55
CA LYS A 209 4.29 -28.11 -18.21
C LYS A 209 4.72 -26.94 -17.32
N LEU A 210 3.77 -26.36 -16.61
CA LEU A 210 3.98 -25.27 -15.67
C LEU A 210 4.15 -25.80 -14.24
N GLU A 211 5.12 -25.24 -13.54
CA GLU A 211 5.44 -25.54 -12.14
C GLU A 211 5.05 -24.38 -11.22
N HIS A 212 4.91 -24.66 -9.93
CA HIS A 212 4.55 -23.64 -8.94
C HIS A 212 5.54 -22.47 -9.01
N HIS A 213 5.03 -21.23 -8.99
CA HIS A 213 5.80 -19.99 -9.15
C HIS A 213 6.41 -19.71 -10.53
N ASP A 214 6.08 -20.48 -11.56
CA ASP A 214 6.49 -20.15 -12.93
C ASP A 214 5.98 -18.77 -13.35
N ARG A 215 6.89 -17.98 -13.90
CA ARG A 215 6.61 -16.62 -14.41
C ARG A 215 6.31 -16.69 -15.89
N VAL A 216 5.07 -16.37 -16.27
CA VAL A 216 4.61 -16.41 -17.64
C VAL A 216 4.40 -14.99 -18.15
N LEU A 217 5.17 -14.61 -19.16
CA LEU A 217 5.01 -13.36 -19.88
C LEU A 217 4.26 -13.62 -21.19
N LEU A 218 3.12 -12.96 -21.35
CA LEU A 218 2.28 -13.00 -22.55
C LEU A 218 2.46 -11.68 -23.32
N GLY A 219 2.84 -11.77 -24.59
CA GLY A 219 3.17 -10.61 -25.41
C GLY A 219 4.43 -9.88 -24.91
N SER A 220 4.26 -8.64 -24.47
CA SER A 220 5.36 -7.80 -23.97
C SER A 220 5.14 -7.25 -22.57
N ASN A 221 3.89 -7.11 -22.11
CA ASN A 221 3.56 -6.39 -20.88
C ASN A 221 2.74 -7.22 -19.88
N HIS A 222 2.21 -8.38 -20.28
CA HIS A 222 1.32 -9.17 -19.42
C HIS A 222 2.12 -10.23 -18.68
N LEU A 223 2.62 -9.87 -17.51
CA LEU A 223 3.38 -10.78 -16.65
C LEU A 223 2.47 -11.38 -15.58
N TYR A 224 2.50 -12.70 -15.47
CA TYR A 224 1.77 -13.45 -14.47
C TYR A 224 2.70 -14.42 -13.74
N VAL A 225 2.39 -14.69 -12.47
CA VAL A 225 2.93 -15.84 -11.74
C VAL A 225 1.88 -16.92 -11.66
N PHE A 226 2.27 -18.14 -11.97
CA PHE A 226 1.42 -19.31 -11.82
C PHE A 226 1.51 -19.84 -10.39
N ILE A 227 0.37 -19.98 -9.73
CA ILE A 227 0.27 -20.51 -8.37
C ILE A 227 -0.48 -21.84 -8.45
N ASN A 228 0.17 -22.91 -7.99
CA ASN A 228 -0.42 -24.23 -7.86
C ASN A 228 -0.56 -24.63 -6.38
N PRO A 229 -1.74 -24.44 -5.75
CA PRO A 229 -1.98 -24.85 -4.37
C PRO A 229 -1.98 -26.38 -4.16
N LEU A 230 -2.15 -27.18 -5.21
CA LEU A 230 -2.17 -28.64 -5.13
C LEU A 230 -0.77 -29.24 -5.00
N LYS A 231 0.26 -28.50 -5.46
CA LYS A 231 1.68 -28.89 -5.39
C LYS A 231 2.51 -27.68 -4.92
N PRO A 232 2.44 -27.31 -3.63
CA PRO A 232 3.13 -26.14 -3.09
C PRO A 232 4.64 -26.34 -2.86
N ASP A 233 5.10 -27.61 -2.80
CA ASP A 233 6.45 -27.99 -2.33
C ASP A 233 7.42 -28.44 -3.44
N LEU A 234 7.27 -27.93 -4.67
CA LEU A 234 8.27 -28.06 -5.75
C LEU A 234 8.95 -26.71 -6.00
#